data_AF-A0A2D0S1D1-F1
#
_entry.id   AF-A0A2D0S1D1-F1
#
_cell.length_a   1.000
_cell.length_b   1.000
_cell.length_c   1.000
_cell.angle_alpha   90.00
_cell.angle_beta   90.00
_cell.angle_gamma   90.00
#
_symmetry.space_group_name_H-M   'P 1'
#
loop_
_entity.id
_entity.type
_entity.pdbx_description
1 polymer ?
#
loop_
_entity_poly.entity_id
_entity_poly.type
_entity_poly.pdbx_seq_one_letter_code
_entity_poly.pdbx_strand_id
1 'polypeptide(L)'
;MAFPALWLVVFAFTNLRLTHGNNRHAVYWNSSNIHLRREGYTVQVNVNDYLDIYCPHYNTSQRGVLERGVAEQYVLYMVSYRGYRTCDPQMGFKRWECNRPHAPHAPIKFSEKFQRYSAFSLGYEFNVGHEYYYISTPTHHHGHSCLRLRVFVCCSTLSHAGDDADQNPPDYTARPNIHNIDEFNHNIPKLEKSISGSSPSRDRLLMTVVMLLLGALHIS
;
A
#
# COMPACT_ATOMS: atom_id res chain seq x y z
N MET A 1 -46.36 0.65 22.53
CA MET A 1 -45.17 1.25 23.18
C MET A 1 -43.86 0.81 22.49
N ALA A 2 -43.79 0.82 21.14
CA ALA A 2 -42.63 0.29 20.39
C ALA A 2 -41.81 1.36 19.63
N PHE A 3 -42.33 2.59 19.55
CA PHE A 3 -41.68 3.69 18.84
C PHE A 3 -40.33 4.18 19.42
N PRO A 4 -40.08 4.19 20.75
CA PRO A 4 -38.79 4.70 21.25
C PRO A 4 -37.63 3.73 21.02
N ALA A 5 -37.91 2.42 20.90
CA ALA A 5 -36.88 1.40 20.63
C ALA A 5 -36.33 1.52 19.21
N LEU A 6 -37.20 1.83 18.23
CA LEU A 6 -36.79 2.02 16.83
C LEU A 6 -35.84 3.22 16.67
N TRP A 7 -36.07 4.29 17.43
CA TRP A 7 -35.25 5.50 17.40
C TRP A 7 -33.85 5.29 17.99
N LEU A 8 -33.75 4.50 19.07
CA LEU A 8 -32.46 4.13 19.68
C LEU A 8 -31.62 3.23 18.77
N VAL A 9 -32.27 2.32 18.03
CA VAL A 9 -31.59 1.45 17.07
C VAL A 9 -31.05 2.25 15.88
N VAL A 10 -31.83 3.20 15.34
CA VAL A 10 -31.35 4.11 14.28
C VAL A 10 -30.18 4.97 14.77
N PHE A 11 -30.24 5.51 16.00
CA PHE A 11 -29.14 6.27 16.60
C PHE A 11 -27.87 5.43 16.85
N ALA A 12 -28.02 4.14 17.14
CA ALA A 12 -26.89 3.21 17.25
C ALA A 12 -26.25 2.91 15.88
N PHE A 13 -27.07 2.79 14.81
CA PHE A 13 -26.57 2.59 13.44
C PHE A 13 -25.93 3.86 12.83
N THR A 14 -26.37 5.06 13.21
CA THR A 14 -25.72 6.31 12.73
C THR A 14 -24.34 6.56 13.36
N ASN A 15 -23.99 5.85 14.43
CA ASN A 15 -22.68 5.95 15.09
C ASN A 15 -21.74 4.77 14.82
N LEU A 16 -22.15 3.79 14.00
CA LEU A 16 -21.23 2.81 13.45
C LEU A 16 -20.35 3.49 12.40
N ARG A 17 -19.34 4.23 12.83
CA ARG A 17 -18.24 4.58 11.95
C ARG A 17 -17.61 3.26 11.52
N LEU A 18 -17.82 2.86 10.26
CA LEU A 18 -17.11 1.75 9.67
C LEU A 18 -15.63 1.97 9.94
N THR A 19 -15.05 1.14 10.82
CA THR A 19 -13.62 0.94 10.85
C THR A 19 -13.24 0.47 9.46
N HIS A 20 -12.68 1.39 8.68
CA HIS A 20 -12.20 1.12 7.34
C HIS A 20 -10.94 0.27 7.53
N GLY A 21 -11.02 -1.01 7.16
CA GLY A 21 -9.84 -1.84 7.04
C GLY A 21 -8.89 -1.24 6.01
N ASN A 22 -7.60 -1.57 6.11
CA ASN A 22 -6.58 -1.09 5.18
C ASN A 22 -7.02 -1.36 3.73
N ASN A 23 -7.31 -0.30 2.96
CA ASN A 23 -7.76 -0.43 1.59
C ASN A 23 -6.57 -0.83 0.71
N ARG A 24 -6.86 -1.57 -0.36
CA ARG A 24 -5.87 -2.00 -1.35
C ARG A 24 -6.19 -1.36 -2.69
N HIS A 25 -5.21 -0.67 -3.25
CA HIS A 25 -5.28 0.00 -4.53
C HIS A 25 -4.48 -0.80 -5.55
N ALA A 26 -5.12 -1.28 -6.62
CA ALA A 26 -4.48 -2.11 -7.64
C ALA A 26 -4.10 -1.29 -8.87
N VAL A 27 -2.84 -1.38 -9.31
CA VAL A 27 -2.35 -0.74 -10.54
C VAL A 27 -1.67 -1.76 -11.43
N TYR A 28 -2.18 -1.95 -12.65
CA TYR A 28 -1.56 -2.80 -13.66
C TYR A 28 -0.52 -1.99 -14.45
N TRP A 29 0.73 -2.40 -14.35
CA TRP A 29 1.88 -1.65 -14.83
C TRP A 29 2.38 -2.17 -16.18
N ASN A 30 1.74 -1.74 -17.27
CA ASN A 30 2.09 -2.12 -18.65
C ASN A 30 1.83 -0.96 -19.62
N SER A 31 2.38 -1.03 -20.83
CA SER A 31 2.25 0.05 -21.82
C SER A 31 0.83 0.19 -22.39
N SER A 32 0.04 -0.89 -22.37
CA SER A 32 -1.37 -0.89 -22.78
C SER A 32 -2.26 -0.05 -21.86
N ASN A 33 -1.85 0.15 -20.61
CA ASN A 33 -2.53 1.04 -19.68
C ASN A 33 -2.26 2.51 -20.05
N ILE A 34 -3.25 3.14 -20.70
CA ILE A 34 -3.14 4.52 -21.20
C ILE A 34 -2.92 5.55 -20.09
N HIS A 35 -3.34 5.27 -18.86
CA HIS A 35 -3.20 6.20 -17.75
C HIS A 35 -1.74 6.37 -17.35
N LEU A 36 -0.95 5.30 -17.40
CA LEU A 36 0.47 5.33 -17.05
C LEU A 36 1.35 6.01 -18.10
N ARG A 37 0.89 6.06 -19.36
CA ARG A 37 1.59 6.74 -20.47
C ARG A 37 1.40 8.26 -20.46
N ARG A 38 0.32 8.75 -19.84
CA ARG A 38 -0.01 10.18 -19.80
C ARG A 38 0.44 10.80 -18.48
N GLU A 39 0.66 12.12 -18.50
CA GLU A 39 0.83 12.87 -17.25
C GLU A 39 -0.47 12.90 -16.46
N GLY A 40 -0.36 12.88 -15.13
CA GLY A 40 -1.49 13.15 -14.24
C GLY A 40 -2.23 11.93 -13.69
N TYR A 41 -1.85 10.70 -14.07
CA TYR A 41 -2.43 9.53 -13.39
C TYR A 41 -2.04 9.52 -11.91
N THR A 42 -3.06 9.65 -11.07
CA THR A 42 -2.92 9.86 -9.63
C THR A 42 -3.78 8.87 -8.89
N VAL A 43 -3.18 8.18 -7.92
CA VAL A 43 -3.91 7.33 -6.96
C VAL A 43 -3.90 8.02 -5.60
N GLN A 44 -5.06 8.15 -4.99
CA GLN A 44 -5.20 8.69 -3.64
C GLN A 44 -5.27 7.54 -2.65
N VAL A 45 -4.44 7.60 -1.60
CA VAL A 45 -4.34 6.56 -0.57
C VAL A 45 -4.43 7.18 0.82
N ASN A 46 -4.91 6.42 1.79
CA ASN A 46 -4.81 6.79 3.20
C ASN A 46 -3.55 6.22 3.84
N VAL A 47 -3.20 6.73 5.01
CA VAL A 47 -2.19 6.08 5.86
C VAL A 47 -2.67 4.67 6.21
N ASN A 48 -1.76 3.71 6.15
CA ASN A 48 -1.93 2.26 6.31
C ASN A 48 -2.60 1.53 5.13
N ASP A 49 -3.02 2.23 4.08
CA ASP A 49 -3.44 1.57 2.84
C ASP A 49 -2.25 0.90 2.14
N TYR A 50 -2.59 0.02 1.19
CA TYR A 50 -1.64 -0.66 0.33
C TYR A 50 -1.83 -0.28 -1.13
N LEU A 51 -0.72 -0.11 -1.86
CA LEU A 51 -0.69 -0.06 -3.30
C LEU A 51 -0.08 -1.37 -3.83
N ASP A 52 -0.90 -2.14 -4.53
CA ASP A 52 -0.50 -3.37 -5.21
C ASP A 52 -0.23 -3.04 -6.69
N ILE A 53 1.05 -3.04 -7.08
CA ILE A 53 1.50 -2.85 -8.47
C ILE A 53 1.70 -4.22 -9.11
N TYR A 54 0.94 -4.51 -10.15
CA TYR A 54 1.00 -5.76 -10.90
C TYR A 54 1.91 -5.62 -12.12
N CYS A 55 2.93 -6.48 -12.20
CA CYS A 55 3.82 -6.56 -13.35
C CYS A 55 3.09 -7.13 -14.60
N PRO A 56 3.58 -6.81 -15.82
CA PRO A 56 3.10 -7.47 -17.04
C PRO A 56 3.26 -8.98 -16.94
N HIS A 57 2.22 -9.71 -17.34
CA HIS A 57 2.20 -11.17 -17.33
C HIS A 57 1.69 -11.69 -18.66
N TYR A 58 2.43 -12.63 -19.24
CA TYR A 58 2.16 -13.21 -20.54
C TYR A 58 2.18 -14.73 -20.45
N ASN A 59 1.18 -15.37 -21.04
CA ASN A 59 1.07 -16.82 -21.01
C ASN A 59 2.20 -17.49 -21.81
N THR A 60 2.78 -18.56 -21.27
CA THR A 60 3.90 -19.30 -21.86
C THR A 60 3.56 -19.91 -23.22
N SER A 61 2.27 -20.20 -23.49
CA SER A 61 1.80 -20.75 -24.77
C SER A 61 1.96 -19.82 -25.97
N GLN A 62 2.14 -18.51 -25.74
CA GLN A 62 2.27 -17.51 -26.79
C GLN A 62 3.74 -17.25 -27.21
N ARG A 63 4.69 -18.00 -26.65
CA ARG A 63 6.13 -17.85 -26.87
C ARG A 63 6.56 -17.94 -28.35
N GLY A 64 5.80 -18.66 -29.18
CA GLY A 64 6.06 -18.81 -30.62
C GLY A 64 5.37 -17.78 -31.54
N VAL A 65 4.41 -17.00 -31.04
CA VAL A 65 3.66 -16.00 -31.86
C VAL A 65 4.14 -14.57 -31.58
N LEU A 66 4.76 -14.34 -30.41
CA LEU A 66 5.34 -13.05 -30.00
C LEU A 66 6.77 -12.80 -30.49
N GLU A 67 7.23 -13.40 -31.59
CA GLU A 67 8.52 -13.02 -32.19
C GLU A 67 8.57 -11.55 -32.67
N ARG A 68 7.43 -10.84 -32.69
CA ARG A 68 7.34 -9.38 -32.92
C ARG A 68 7.11 -8.53 -31.67
N GLY A 69 6.84 -9.13 -30.50
CA GLY A 69 6.57 -8.40 -29.27
C GLY A 69 7.42 -8.96 -28.13
N VAL A 70 8.53 -8.30 -27.81
CA VAL A 70 9.30 -8.63 -26.62
C VAL A 70 8.39 -8.47 -25.40
N ALA A 71 8.27 -9.50 -24.57
CA ALA A 71 7.48 -9.43 -23.35
C ALA A 71 7.97 -8.25 -22.49
N GLU A 72 7.07 -7.37 -22.11
CA GLU A 72 7.42 -6.14 -21.40
C GLU A 72 8.06 -6.43 -20.05
N GLN A 73 9.19 -5.79 -19.80
CA GLN A 73 9.94 -5.88 -18.56
C GLN A 73 10.38 -4.49 -18.12
N TYR A 74 10.25 -4.21 -16.83
CA TYR A 74 10.43 -2.88 -16.27
C TYR A 74 11.20 -2.91 -14.95
N VAL A 75 11.99 -1.86 -14.70
CA VAL A 75 12.51 -1.53 -13.37
C VAL A 75 11.72 -0.36 -12.81
N LEU A 76 11.17 -0.53 -11.61
CA LEU A 76 10.35 0.47 -10.93
C LEU A 76 11.24 1.29 -9.98
N TYR A 77 11.11 2.61 -10.05
CA TYR A 77 11.83 3.56 -9.23
C TYR A 77 10.85 4.45 -8.47
N MET A 78 11.22 4.78 -7.24
CA MET A 78 10.60 5.86 -6.49
C MET A 78 11.50 7.09 -6.63
N VAL A 79 10.96 8.18 -7.19
CA VAL A 79 11.74 9.35 -7.61
C VAL A 79 11.19 10.65 -7.02
N SER A 80 12.00 11.69 -7.05
CA SER A 80 11.54 13.06 -6.78
C SER A 80 10.58 13.57 -7.87
N TYR A 81 9.87 14.67 -7.58
CA TYR A 81 9.01 15.35 -8.56
C TYR A 81 9.74 15.69 -9.86
N ARG A 82 11.00 16.13 -9.77
CA ARG A 82 11.82 16.42 -10.96
C ARG A 82 12.06 15.17 -11.79
N GLY A 83 12.43 14.06 -11.15
CA GLY A 83 12.59 12.76 -11.80
C GLY A 83 11.30 12.25 -12.46
N TYR A 84 10.15 12.47 -11.84
CA TYR A 84 8.83 12.15 -12.41
C TYR A 84 8.52 12.94 -13.69
N ARG A 85 8.89 14.22 -13.72
CA ARG A 85 8.69 15.11 -14.88
C ARG A 85 9.64 14.79 -16.02
N THR A 86 10.90 14.46 -15.72
CA THR A 86 11.93 14.18 -16.71
C THR A 86 12.08 12.70 -17.06
N CYS A 87 11.31 11.81 -16.41
CA CYS A 87 11.47 10.36 -16.53
C CYS A 87 12.91 9.88 -16.20
N ASP A 88 13.57 10.53 -15.24
CA ASP A 88 14.97 10.23 -14.89
C ASP A 88 15.07 9.31 -13.66
N PRO A 89 15.49 8.03 -13.82
CA PRO A 89 15.62 7.09 -12.70
C PRO A 89 16.78 7.42 -11.74
N GLN A 90 17.72 8.29 -12.13
CA GLN A 90 18.85 8.69 -11.27
C GLN A 90 18.41 9.63 -10.14
N MET A 91 17.23 10.24 -10.24
CA MET A 91 16.69 11.16 -9.23
C MET A 91 15.86 10.45 -8.15
N GLY A 92 16.23 9.21 -7.82
CA GLY A 92 15.51 8.36 -6.88
C GLY A 92 16.24 7.05 -6.64
N PHE A 93 15.49 6.05 -6.19
CA PHE A 93 16.03 4.71 -5.91
C PHE A 93 15.12 3.62 -6.49
N LYS A 94 15.77 2.50 -6.83
CA LYS A 94 15.10 1.31 -7.34
C LYS A 94 14.23 0.71 -6.24
N ARG A 95 12.94 0.48 -6.55
CA ARG A 95 11.97 -0.10 -5.62
C ARG A 95 11.63 -1.55 -5.94
N TRP A 96 11.52 -1.90 -7.22
CA TRP A 96 11.12 -3.23 -7.68
C TRP A 96 11.59 -3.55 -9.10
N GLU A 97 11.58 -4.83 -9.49
CA GLU A 97 11.82 -5.28 -10.88
C GLU A 97 10.74 -6.23 -11.36
N CYS A 98 10.14 -5.89 -12.48
CA CYS A 98 9.27 -6.75 -13.26
C CYS A 98 10.09 -7.47 -14.34
N ASN A 99 10.87 -8.48 -13.94
CA ASN A 99 11.79 -9.24 -14.81
C ASN A 99 11.31 -10.68 -15.13
N ARG A 100 10.14 -11.08 -14.64
CA ARG A 100 9.57 -12.43 -14.83
C ARG A 100 8.19 -12.37 -15.48
N PRO A 101 8.11 -12.07 -16.80
CA PRO A 101 6.84 -11.94 -17.51
C PRO A 101 6.06 -13.26 -17.65
N HIS A 102 6.73 -14.41 -17.57
CA HIS A 102 6.13 -15.75 -17.71
C HIS A 102 6.05 -16.50 -16.39
N ALA A 103 5.73 -15.81 -15.29
CA ALA A 103 5.57 -16.44 -13.98
C ALA A 103 4.49 -17.55 -14.04
N PRO A 104 4.72 -18.72 -13.42
CA PRO A 104 3.93 -19.95 -13.68
C PRO A 104 2.49 -19.95 -13.15
N HIS A 105 2.16 -19.07 -12.19
CA HIS A 105 0.85 -19.11 -11.51
C HIS A 105 0.03 -17.84 -11.68
N ALA A 106 0.62 -16.68 -11.42
CA ALA A 106 -0.08 -15.40 -11.43
C ALA A 106 0.89 -14.25 -11.73
N PRO A 107 0.38 -13.08 -12.16
CA PRO A 107 1.19 -11.88 -12.27
C PRO A 107 1.87 -11.58 -10.93
N ILE A 108 3.18 -11.32 -10.98
CA ILE A 108 3.94 -10.91 -9.81
C ILE A 108 3.45 -9.53 -9.41
N LYS A 109 3.24 -9.33 -8.10
CA LYS A 109 2.87 -8.03 -7.55
C LYS A 109 3.88 -7.54 -6.53
N PHE A 110 4.13 -6.24 -6.59
CA PHE A 110 4.81 -5.49 -5.56
C PHE A 110 3.76 -4.78 -4.71
N SER A 111 3.86 -4.89 -3.39
CA SER A 111 2.94 -4.24 -2.46
C SER A 111 3.70 -3.20 -1.65
N GLU A 112 3.30 -1.94 -1.77
CA GLU A 112 3.76 -0.85 -0.90
C GLU A 112 2.71 -0.57 0.17
N LYS A 113 3.14 -0.38 1.41
CA LYS A 113 2.25 0.05 2.50
C LYS A 113 2.56 1.50 2.85
N PHE A 114 1.55 2.36 2.84
CA PHE A 114 1.68 3.78 3.16
C PHE A 114 1.68 4.01 4.66
N GLN A 115 2.73 3.57 5.34
CA GLN A 115 2.87 3.72 6.78
C GLN A 115 3.74 4.92 7.15
N ARG A 116 3.43 5.56 8.28
CA ARG A 116 4.17 6.72 8.80
C ARG A 116 5.54 6.35 9.35
N TYR A 117 5.63 5.18 9.99
CA TYR A 117 6.85 4.67 10.59
C TYR A 117 7.21 3.33 9.97
N SER A 118 8.44 3.21 9.47
CA SER A 118 8.93 1.97 8.92
C SER A 118 9.66 1.15 9.98
N ALA A 119 9.27 -0.11 10.15
CA ALA A 119 10.02 -1.06 11.00
C ALA A 119 11.36 -1.50 10.38
N PHE A 120 11.60 -1.18 9.10
CA PHE A 120 12.84 -1.49 8.39
C PHE A 120 13.67 -0.23 8.23
N SER A 121 14.98 -0.32 8.51
CA SER A 121 15.91 0.81 8.45
C SER A 121 16.07 1.42 7.04
N LEU A 122 15.83 0.64 5.98
CA LEU A 122 15.78 1.13 4.60
C LEU A 122 14.34 1.19 4.06
N GLY A 123 13.34 1.04 4.92
CA GLY A 123 11.95 1.17 4.51
C GLY A 123 11.57 2.64 4.42
N TYR A 124 10.58 2.92 3.58
CA TYR A 124 10.18 4.29 3.28
C TYR A 124 9.03 4.72 4.18
N GLU A 125 9.03 6.00 4.56
CA GLU A 125 8.03 6.60 5.44
C GLU A 125 7.14 7.57 4.66
N PHE A 126 5.83 7.47 4.91
CA PHE A 126 4.82 8.22 4.17
C PHE A 126 4.07 9.19 5.07
N ASN A 127 4.03 10.45 4.65
CA ASN A 127 3.43 11.56 5.37
C ASN A 127 2.11 11.97 4.72
N VAL A 128 1.16 12.36 5.57
CA VAL A 128 -0.12 12.92 5.14
C VAL A 128 0.10 14.24 4.40
N GLY A 129 -0.71 14.49 3.36
CA GLY A 129 -0.63 15.68 2.52
C GLY A 129 0.53 15.67 1.52
N HIS A 130 1.31 14.59 1.44
CA HIS A 130 2.46 14.50 0.54
C HIS A 130 2.15 13.69 -0.71
N GLU A 131 2.84 14.05 -1.80
CA GLU A 131 2.81 13.35 -3.07
C GLU A 131 4.10 12.56 -3.27
N TYR A 132 3.95 11.32 -3.72
CA TYR A 132 5.02 10.38 -3.99
C TYR A 132 4.96 9.92 -5.43
N TYR A 133 6.12 9.73 -6.06
CA TYR A 133 6.19 9.53 -7.50
C TYR A 133 6.92 8.24 -7.84
N TYR A 134 6.27 7.46 -8.69
CA TYR A 134 6.81 6.23 -9.24
C TYR A 134 6.99 6.36 -10.74
N ILE A 135 8.13 5.91 -11.25
CA ILE A 135 8.38 5.77 -12.68
C ILE A 135 8.94 4.40 -12.99
N SER A 136 8.87 3.99 -14.25
CA SER A 136 9.57 2.79 -14.70
C SER A 136 10.30 2.98 -16.02
N THR A 137 11.45 2.34 -16.13
CA THR A 137 12.20 2.24 -17.39
C THR A 137 12.16 0.82 -17.92
N PRO A 138 11.97 0.62 -19.24
CA PRO A 138 12.07 -0.70 -19.86
C PRO A 138 13.49 -1.27 -19.74
N THR A 139 13.64 -2.58 -19.56
CA THR A 139 14.96 -3.24 -19.43
C THR A 139 15.67 -3.47 -20.76
N HIS A 140 14.91 -3.71 -21.85
CA HIS A 140 15.46 -4.15 -23.14
C HIS A 140 15.28 -3.14 -24.29
N HIS A 141 14.58 -2.04 -24.06
CA HIS A 141 14.22 -1.09 -25.10
C HIS A 141 14.58 0.34 -24.73
N HIS A 142 15.74 0.81 -25.18
CA HIS A 142 16.14 2.20 -25.04
C HIS A 142 15.30 3.06 -26.01
N GLY A 143 14.43 3.94 -25.49
CA GLY A 143 13.69 4.93 -26.29
C GLY A 143 12.18 5.02 -26.09
N HIS A 144 11.55 4.14 -25.28
CA HIS A 144 10.13 4.31 -24.95
C HIS A 144 9.90 5.38 -23.87
N SER A 145 8.77 6.09 -23.98
CA SER A 145 8.26 6.98 -22.93
C SER A 145 8.11 6.20 -21.62
N CYS A 146 8.62 6.74 -20.51
CA CYS A 146 8.49 6.08 -19.21
C CYS A 146 7.02 5.98 -18.78
N LEU A 147 6.67 4.90 -18.10
CA LEU A 147 5.41 4.80 -17.39
C LEU A 147 5.56 5.50 -16.03
N ARG A 148 4.54 6.23 -15.60
CA ARG A 148 4.61 7.00 -14.36
C ARG A 148 3.30 7.09 -13.62
N LEU A 149 3.39 7.17 -12.30
CA LEU A 149 2.28 7.23 -11.36
C LEU A 149 2.59 8.25 -10.27
N ARG A 150 1.62 9.10 -9.96
CA ARG A 150 1.63 9.94 -8.76
C ARG A 150 0.74 9.30 -7.70
N VAL A 151 1.19 9.30 -6.46
CA VAL A 151 0.41 8.82 -5.32
C VAL A 151 0.26 9.96 -4.32
N PHE A 152 -0.97 10.32 -3.97
CA PHE A 152 -1.25 11.33 -2.98
C PHE A 152 -1.74 10.68 -1.69
N VAL A 153 -1.06 10.94 -0.57
CA VAL A 153 -1.44 10.44 0.74
C VAL A 153 -2.35 11.46 1.40
N CYS A 154 -3.66 11.22 1.42
CA CYS A 154 -4.61 12.25 1.81
C CYS A 154 -4.86 12.36 3.31
N CYS A 155 -5.19 11.25 3.97
CA CYS A 155 -5.74 11.27 5.32
C CYS A 155 -5.14 10.17 6.19
N SER A 156 -5.04 10.46 7.49
CA SER A 156 -4.92 9.41 8.50
C SER A 156 -6.26 8.69 8.63
N THR A 157 -6.21 7.37 8.85
CA THR A 157 -7.41 6.66 9.27
C THR A 157 -7.80 7.19 10.66
N LEU A 158 -9.02 7.72 10.78
CA LEU A 158 -9.55 8.40 11.97
C LEU A 158 -9.57 7.55 13.26
N SER A 159 -9.04 6.33 13.24
CA SER A 159 -8.78 5.50 14.42
C SER A 159 -7.52 5.91 15.20
N HIS A 160 -6.69 6.83 14.68
CA HIS A 160 -5.52 7.39 15.39
C HIS A 160 -5.57 8.91 15.58
N ALA A 161 -6.68 9.57 15.25
CA ALA A 161 -6.83 11.02 15.39
C ALA A 161 -6.99 11.51 16.85
N GLY A 162 -6.81 10.61 17.84
CA GLY A 162 -6.89 10.93 19.27
C GLY A 162 -5.56 11.25 19.95
N ASP A 163 -4.41 10.95 19.33
CA ASP A 163 -3.09 11.14 19.97
C ASP A 163 -2.27 12.30 19.36
N ASP A 164 -2.70 12.89 18.25
CA ASP A 164 -1.91 13.89 17.50
C ASP A 164 -2.13 15.35 18.00
N ALA A 165 -2.79 15.58 19.14
CA ALA A 165 -3.10 16.93 19.63
C ALA A 165 -2.25 17.41 20.82
N ASP A 166 -1.43 16.57 21.45
CA ASP A 166 -0.61 17.02 22.59
C ASP A 166 0.70 16.24 22.75
N GLN A 167 1.71 16.55 21.93
CA GLN A 167 3.09 16.18 22.22
C GLN A 167 4.03 17.34 21.87
N ASN A 168 4.27 18.22 22.85
CA ASN A 168 5.51 18.98 22.91
C ASN A 168 6.69 18.01 22.81
N PRO A 169 7.77 18.32 22.06
CA PRO A 169 8.91 17.43 21.95
C PRO A 169 9.58 17.31 23.33
N PRO A 170 9.75 16.11 23.89
CA PRO A 170 10.51 15.97 25.11
C PRO A 170 12.00 16.11 24.77
N ASP A 171 12.64 17.03 25.47
CA ASP A 171 14.06 17.35 25.38
C ASP A 171 14.90 16.18 25.91
N TYR A 172 15.31 15.28 25.02
CA TYR A 172 16.30 14.26 25.31
C TYR A 172 17.39 14.27 24.23
N THR A 173 18.23 15.30 24.24
CA THR A 173 19.54 15.22 23.58
C THR A 173 20.68 15.42 24.58
N ALA A 174 20.77 14.54 25.57
CA ALA A 174 22.03 14.30 26.27
C ALA A 174 22.94 13.42 25.39
N ARG A 175 23.87 14.06 24.69
CA ARG A 175 24.94 13.45 23.90
C ARG A 175 25.87 12.64 24.83
N PRO A 176 26.08 11.31 24.66
CA PRO A 176 27.09 10.61 25.44
C PRO A 176 28.47 10.78 24.80
N ASN A 177 29.43 11.15 25.64
CA ASN A 177 30.84 11.25 25.35
C ASN A 177 31.44 9.84 25.23
N ILE A 178 32.21 9.58 24.17
CA ILE A 178 32.91 8.30 23.99
C ILE A 178 34.00 8.18 25.06
N HIS A 179 33.89 7.17 25.93
CA HIS A 179 35.04 6.47 26.50
C HIS A 179 34.64 5.16 27.21
N ASN A 180 35.12 4.06 26.63
CA ASN A 180 35.71 2.87 27.26
C ASN A 180 34.85 1.75 27.90
N ILE A 181 35.20 0.54 27.42
CA ILE A 181 35.36 -0.77 28.08
C ILE A 181 34.11 -1.64 28.29
N ASP A 182 34.06 -2.67 27.43
CA ASP A 182 33.87 -4.09 27.75
C ASP A 182 33.06 -4.43 29.01
N GLU A 183 31.76 -4.67 28.84
CA GLU A 183 31.06 -5.85 29.35
C GLU A 183 29.60 -5.72 28.95
N PHE A 184 29.01 -6.76 28.38
CA PHE A 184 27.62 -7.21 28.57
C PHE A 184 27.28 -8.19 27.45
N ASN A 185 27.74 -9.42 27.65
CA ASN A 185 27.09 -10.59 27.09
C ASN A 185 25.78 -10.82 27.85
N HIS A 186 24.63 -10.71 27.19
CA HIS A 186 23.38 -11.31 27.63
C HIS A 186 22.54 -11.76 26.43
N ASN A 187 22.56 -13.08 26.20
CA ASN A 187 21.51 -13.94 25.66
C ASN A 187 20.34 -13.26 24.92
N ILE A 188 20.35 -13.39 23.59
CA ILE A 188 19.25 -13.00 22.69
C ILE A 188 18.02 -13.89 22.96
N PRO A 189 16.84 -13.35 23.34
CA PRO A 189 15.61 -14.13 23.37
C PRO A 189 15.17 -14.48 21.93
N LYS A 190 14.77 -15.74 21.72
CA LYS A 190 14.24 -16.24 20.44
C LYS A 190 12.98 -15.46 20.04
N LEU A 191 12.96 -14.96 18.81
CA LEU A 191 11.81 -14.32 18.20
C LEU A 191 10.70 -15.36 17.97
N GLU A 192 9.58 -15.19 18.65
CA GLU A 192 8.39 -16.01 18.46
C GLU A 192 7.72 -15.68 17.12
N LYS A 193 7.17 -16.71 16.47
CA LYS A 193 6.66 -16.70 15.10
C LYS A 193 5.56 -15.65 14.88
N SER A 194 5.68 -14.99 13.73
CA SER A 194 4.69 -14.10 13.11
C SER A 194 3.27 -14.66 13.15
N ILE A 195 2.34 -13.91 13.72
CA ILE A 195 0.90 -14.16 13.64
C ILE A 195 0.44 -13.91 12.19
N SER A 196 -0.05 -14.99 11.57
CA SER A 196 -0.81 -14.96 10.33
C SER A 196 -2.09 -14.14 10.52
N GLY A 197 -2.14 -12.94 9.94
CA GLY A 197 -3.37 -12.16 9.85
C GLY A 197 -4.35 -12.82 8.90
N SER A 198 -5.44 -13.37 9.45
CA SER A 198 -6.61 -13.79 8.70
C SER A 198 -7.35 -12.56 8.14
N SER A 199 -7.76 -12.64 6.88
CA SER A 199 -8.46 -11.58 6.15
C SER A 199 -9.94 -11.54 6.51
N PRO A 200 -10.50 -10.40 7.00
CA PRO A 200 -11.90 -10.29 7.38
C PRO A 200 -12.74 -9.80 6.20
N SER A 201 -12.89 -10.61 5.14
CA SER A 201 -13.79 -10.26 4.02
C SER A 201 -15.02 -11.15 3.91
N ARG A 202 -15.00 -12.36 4.49
CA ARG A 202 -16.14 -13.30 4.42
C ARG A 202 -17.08 -13.26 5.63
N ASP A 203 -16.58 -12.93 6.82
CA ASP A 203 -17.41 -12.95 8.04
C ASP A 203 -18.37 -11.75 8.13
N ARG A 204 -18.03 -10.62 7.52
CA ARG A 204 -18.91 -9.44 7.50
C ARG A 204 -20.19 -9.69 6.71
N LEU A 205 -20.12 -10.42 5.59
CA LEU A 205 -21.28 -10.71 4.75
C LEU A 205 -22.25 -11.66 5.45
N LEU A 206 -21.72 -12.68 6.13
CA LEU A 206 -22.50 -13.62 6.93
C LEU A 206 -23.20 -12.93 8.10
N MET A 207 -22.53 -12.02 8.82
CA MET A 207 -23.14 -11.31 9.93
C MET A 207 -24.25 -10.34 9.48
N THR A 208 -24.10 -9.65 8.34
CA THR A 208 -25.19 -8.82 7.79
C THR A 208 -26.40 -9.66 7.38
N VAL A 209 -26.20 -10.84 6.79
CA VAL A 209 -27.31 -11.72 6.38
C VAL A 209 -28.00 -12.33 7.60
N VAL A 210 -27.25 -12.76 8.62
CA VAL A 210 -27.80 -13.30 9.88
C VAL A 210 -28.61 -12.25 10.64
N MET A 211 -28.13 -11.00 10.68
CA MET A 211 -28.86 -9.90 11.35
C MET A 211 -30.12 -9.47 10.60
N LEU A 212 -30.12 -9.53 9.26
CA LEU A 212 -31.32 -9.29 8.45
C LEU A 212 -32.36 -10.41 8.63
N LEU A 213 -31.92 -11.67 8.71
CA LEU A 213 -32.80 -12.81 8.98
C LEU A 213 -33.40 -12.78 10.40
N LEU A 214 -32.59 -12.43 11.41
CA LEU A 214 -33.08 -12.26 12.78
C LEU A 214 -34.03 -11.07 12.93
N GLY A 215 -33.82 -9.99 12.19
CA GLY A 215 -34.74 -8.86 12.12
C GLY A 215 -36.09 -9.23 11.51
N ALA A 216 -36.11 -10.07 10.46
CA ALA A 216 -37.34 -10.52 9.82
C ALA A 216 -38.16 -11.48 10.71
N LEU A 217 -37.50 -12.33 11.52
CA LEU A 217 -38.15 -13.25 12.46
C LEU A 217 -38.79 -12.56 13.67
N HIS A 218 -38.36 -11.34 14.01
CA HIS A 218 -38.95 -10.55 15.10
C HIS A 218 -40.11 -9.64 14.65
N ILE A 219 -40.43 -9.61 13.35
CA ILE A 219 -41.51 -8.79 12.76
C ILE A 219 -42.71 -9.67 12.35
N SER A 220 -42.61 -11.00 12.43
CA SER A 220 -43.73 -11.92 12.16
C SER A 220 -44.47 -12.37 13.42
#